data_AF-A0A1G9TET3-F1
#
_entry.id   AF-A0A1G9TET3-F1
#
_cell.length_a   1.000
_cell.length_b   1.000
_cell.length_c   1.000
_cell.angle_alpha   90.00
_cell.angle_beta   90.00
_cell.angle_gamma   90.00
#
_symmetry.space_group_name_H-M   'P 1'
#
loop_
_entity.id
_entity.type
_entity.pdbx_description
1 polymer ?
#
loop_
_entity_poly.entity_id
_entity_poly.type
_entity_poly.pdbx_seq_one_letter_code
_entity_poly.pdbx_strand_id
1 'polypeptide(L)'
;MSDEIFMQQALAQARQAAAAGEVPVGAVVVRRGEVIATGRNAPVDGHDPTAHAEIVALRAAAQALGNYRLDDCELFVTLEPCAMCSGAMLHARLRRVVFGAADPKTGAAGSVLNLFEQPQLNHQTALQGGVLARECGDLLQAFFRQRRADKREEARLAHPLREDALRTPDAAFDRLPGYPWQPRYVSELPALGGLRMHYLYEGEAGEGGLTWLCLHGNPAWSYLYRKMIPVLLEAGHRVVAPDLIGFGKSDKPKKDSFHSFSTHRQILLELVESLDLQNVVLVVQDWGGLLGLTLPMAAPRRYQGLLVMNTTLGTGDAPLPAGFLAWREMCAKNPEFDVARLFARGNPQMSAAECAAYSAPFPDKGHRAALRAFPPMVPDSPDADGAAISRQARGFWQNDWTGRSLMVVGAQDPVLGPPVMRGLQALIRGCGEPVVLAQAGHFVQEHGEPVARQALAFFSPAA
;
A
#
# COMPACT_ATOMS: atom_id res chain seq x y z
N MET A 1 -24.77 27.92 36.64
CA MET A 1 -24.05 26.62 36.60
C MET A 1 -22.89 26.76 35.63
N SER A 2 -21.76 26.09 35.87
CA SER A 2 -20.58 26.21 34.99
C SER A 2 -20.73 25.38 33.71
N ASP A 3 -20.17 25.86 32.60
CA ASP A 3 -20.15 25.16 31.31
C ASP A 3 -19.53 23.76 31.41
N GLU A 4 -18.61 23.57 32.35
CA GLU A 4 -17.97 22.29 32.66
C GLU A 4 -18.97 21.21 33.08
N ILE A 5 -20.03 21.56 33.83
CA ILE A 5 -21.04 20.58 34.27
C ILE A 5 -21.77 19.97 33.07
N PHE A 6 -22.19 20.81 32.12
CA PHE A 6 -22.89 20.32 30.93
C PHE A 6 -21.93 19.62 29.96
N MET A 7 -20.68 20.06 29.89
CA MET A 7 -19.65 19.35 29.12
C MET A 7 -19.33 17.97 29.70
N GLN A 8 -19.35 17.80 31.02
CA GLN A 8 -19.23 16.48 31.65
C GLN A 8 -20.40 15.55 31.29
N GLN A 9 -21.60 16.09 31.15
CA GLN A 9 -22.76 15.32 30.68
C GLN A 9 -22.65 14.96 29.19
N ALA A 10 -22.15 15.87 28.35
CA ALA A 10 -21.82 15.57 26.96
C ALA A 10 -20.72 14.48 26.88
N LEU A 11 -19.70 14.52 27.75
CA LEU A 11 -18.69 13.47 27.88
C LEU A 11 -19.30 12.13 28.30
N ALA A 12 -20.31 12.11 29.16
CA ALA A 12 -21.03 10.87 29.49
C ALA A 12 -21.72 10.26 28.26
N GLN A 13 -22.33 11.08 27.40
CA GLN A 13 -22.89 10.64 26.11
C GLN A 13 -21.81 10.14 25.14
N ALA A 14 -20.66 10.84 25.08
CA ALA A 14 -19.52 10.42 24.26
C ALA A 14 -18.96 9.06 24.67
N ARG A 15 -18.89 8.78 25.98
CA ARG A 15 -18.49 7.45 26.50
C ARG A 15 -19.47 6.35 26.11
N GLN A 16 -20.77 6.66 26.08
CA GLN A 16 -21.78 5.69 25.63
C GLN A 16 -21.68 5.42 24.12
N ALA A 17 -21.38 6.44 23.29
CA ALA A 17 -21.07 6.23 21.88
C ALA A 17 -19.84 5.30 21.72
N ALA A 18 -18.77 5.55 22.48
CA ALA A 18 -17.58 4.71 22.46
C ALA A 18 -17.91 3.23 22.77
N ALA A 19 -18.73 2.99 23.80
CA ALA A 19 -19.16 1.65 24.21
C ALA A 19 -20.01 0.93 23.15
N ALA A 20 -20.70 1.69 22.30
CA ALA A 20 -21.44 1.17 21.14
C ALA A 20 -20.55 1.00 19.88
N GLY A 21 -19.24 1.27 19.97
CA GLY A 21 -18.33 1.19 18.82
C GLY A 21 -18.40 2.40 17.88
N GLU A 22 -19.06 3.48 18.31
CA GLU A 22 -19.19 4.74 17.58
C GLU A 22 -18.04 5.70 17.93
N VAL A 23 -17.76 6.65 17.03
CA VAL A 23 -16.80 7.73 17.35
C VAL A 23 -17.30 8.51 18.58
N PRO A 24 -16.49 8.69 19.64
CA PRO A 24 -16.95 9.16 20.95
C PRO A 24 -17.20 10.67 20.96
N VAL A 25 -18.31 11.08 20.35
CA VAL A 25 -18.83 12.45 20.43
C VAL A 25 -20.20 12.41 21.10
N GLY A 26 -20.38 13.30 22.05
CA GLY A 26 -21.62 13.47 22.80
C GLY A 26 -22.01 14.93 22.85
N ALA A 27 -23.31 15.19 22.97
CA ALA A 27 -23.88 16.52 23.05
C ALA A 27 -25.06 16.57 24.02
N VAL A 28 -25.31 17.73 24.61
CA VAL A 28 -26.51 18.01 25.39
C VAL A 28 -27.07 19.39 25.01
N VAL A 29 -28.40 19.51 25.01
CA VAL A 29 -29.10 20.77 24.81
C VAL A 29 -29.67 21.22 26.16
N VAL A 30 -29.36 22.46 26.53
CA VAL A 30 -29.69 23.07 27.81
C VAL A 30 -30.63 24.25 27.59
N ARG A 31 -31.67 24.37 28.40
CA ARG A 31 -32.55 25.53 28.41
C ARG A 31 -32.75 25.98 29.86
N ARG A 32 -32.47 27.26 30.14
CA ARG A 32 -32.59 27.85 31.49
C ARG A 32 -31.83 27.06 32.58
N GLY A 33 -30.68 26.48 32.21
CA GLY A 33 -29.85 25.70 33.12
C GLY A 33 -30.27 24.24 33.32
N GLU A 34 -31.29 23.76 32.59
CA GLU A 34 -31.74 22.37 32.64
C GLU A 34 -31.46 21.67 31.31
N VAL A 35 -31.01 20.41 31.37
CA VAL A 35 -30.80 19.60 30.17
C VAL A 35 -32.14 19.08 29.68
N ILE A 36 -32.53 19.50 28.47
CA ILE A 36 -33.81 19.11 27.85
C ILE A 36 -33.64 17.97 26.83
N ALA A 37 -32.42 17.75 26.34
CA ALA A 37 -32.12 16.66 25.42
C ALA A 37 -30.63 16.29 25.45
N THR A 38 -30.34 15.05 25.07
CA THR A 38 -29.00 14.50 24.93
C THR A 38 -28.85 13.85 23.56
N GLY A 39 -27.65 13.85 23.01
CA GLY A 39 -27.31 13.15 21.78
C GLY A 39 -25.91 12.58 21.83
N ARG A 40 -25.69 11.54 21.04
CA ARG A 40 -24.39 10.90 20.86
C ARG A 40 -24.28 10.42 19.41
N ASN A 41 -23.08 10.27 18.90
CA ASN A 41 -22.91 9.71 17.56
C ASN A 41 -23.55 8.31 17.49
N ALA A 42 -24.35 8.09 16.44
CA ALA A 42 -24.86 6.79 16.02
C ALA A 42 -24.84 6.55 14.49
N PRO A 43 -23.85 7.03 13.68
CA PRO A 43 -23.88 6.80 12.23
C PRO A 43 -23.76 5.33 11.80
N VAL A 44 -23.01 4.52 12.55
CA VAL A 44 -22.76 3.11 12.21
C VAL A 44 -23.99 2.27 12.56
N ASP A 45 -24.47 2.38 13.79
CA ASP A 45 -25.62 1.60 14.30
C ASP A 45 -26.94 2.04 13.63
N GLY A 46 -27.12 3.36 13.44
CA GLY A 46 -28.30 3.92 12.82
C GLY A 46 -28.31 3.88 11.29
N HIS A 47 -27.18 3.52 10.66
CA HIS A 47 -26.96 3.68 9.21
C HIS A 47 -27.34 5.09 8.69
N ASP A 48 -27.24 6.11 9.55
CA ASP A 48 -27.63 7.50 9.26
C ASP A 48 -26.36 8.37 9.20
N PRO A 49 -25.94 8.81 7.99
CA PRO A 49 -24.75 9.65 7.84
C PRO A 49 -24.88 11.01 8.56
N THR A 50 -26.07 11.40 8.99
CA THR A 50 -26.35 12.65 9.70
C THR A 50 -26.51 12.47 11.21
N ALA A 51 -26.44 11.24 11.75
CA ALA A 51 -26.61 10.95 13.18
C ALA A 51 -25.38 11.33 14.03
N HIS A 52 -24.88 12.54 13.83
CA HIS A 52 -23.91 13.18 14.70
C HIS A 52 -24.56 13.59 16.01
N ALA A 53 -23.79 13.61 17.09
CA ALA A 53 -24.26 13.90 18.45
C ALA A 53 -25.10 15.17 18.51
N GLU A 54 -24.68 16.24 17.82
CA GLU A 54 -25.36 17.52 17.79
C GLU A 54 -26.71 17.42 17.08
N ILE A 55 -26.77 16.75 15.92
CA ILE A 55 -28.02 16.56 15.18
C ILE A 55 -29.01 15.73 15.99
N VAL A 56 -28.54 14.64 16.62
CA VAL A 56 -29.35 13.80 17.49
C VAL A 56 -29.91 14.61 18.66
N ALA A 57 -29.08 15.43 19.31
CA ALA A 57 -29.49 16.26 20.44
C ALA A 57 -30.49 17.36 20.02
N LEU A 58 -30.28 18.01 18.87
CA LEU A 58 -31.18 19.02 18.33
C LEU A 58 -32.54 18.44 17.94
N ARG A 59 -32.57 17.28 17.28
CA ARG A 59 -33.81 16.56 16.95
C ARG A 59 -34.60 16.22 18.22
N ALA A 60 -33.94 15.68 19.23
CA ALA A 60 -34.56 15.34 20.51
C ALA A 60 -35.08 16.59 21.24
N ALA A 61 -34.32 17.69 21.27
CA ALA A 61 -34.75 18.95 21.86
C ALA A 61 -35.97 19.54 21.15
N ALA A 62 -35.97 19.51 19.81
CA ALA A 62 -37.07 20.02 19.01
C ALA A 62 -38.36 19.22 19.23
N GLN A 63 -38.25 17.90 19.36
CA GLN A 63 -39.37 17.04 19.73
C GLN A 63 -39.87 17.35 21.15
N ALA A 64 -38.97 17.47 22.13
CA ALA A 64 -39.32 17.78 23.52
C ALA A 64 -40.03 19.13 23.67
N LEU A 65 -39.67 20.12 22.85
CA LEU A 65 -40.26 21.47 22.87
C LEU A 65 -41.42 21.64 21.88
N GLY A 66 -41.67 20.66 21.01
CA GLY A 66 -42.65 20.78 19.92
C GLY A 66 -42.31 21.89 18.92
N ASN A 67 -41.04 22.26 18.77
CA ASN A 67 -40.60 23.37 17.92
C ASN A 67 -39.19 23.13 17.36
N TYR A 68 -39.01 23.33 16.06
CA TYR A 68 -37.70 23.21 15.40
C TYR A 68 -36.76 24.39 15.71
N ARG A 69 -37.31 25.52 16.15
CA ARG A 69 -36.53 26.63 16.69
C ARG A 69 -36.36 26.44 18.19
N LEU A 70 -35.10 26.41 18.61
CA LEU A 70 -34.63 26.18 19.96
C LEU A 70 -34.09 27.49 20.55
N ASP A 71 -34.85 28.58 20.38
CA ASP A 71 -34.54 29.86 20.98
C ASP A 71 -34.34 29.68 22.51
N ASP A 72 -33.44 30.46 23.09
CA ASP A 72 -32.96 30.36 24.49
C ASP A 72 -32.22 29.07 24.86
N CYS A 73 -32.01 28.15 23.91
CA CYS A 73 -31.26 26.92 24.17
C CYS A 73 -29.76 27.09 23.89
N GLU A 74 -28.97 26.32 24.61
CA GLU A 74 -27.52 26.22 24.47
C GLU A 74 -27.13 24.78 24.18
N LEU A 75 -26.17 24.55 23.30
CA LEU A 75 -25.67 23.21 22.99
C LEU A 75 -24.24 23.06 23.47
N PHE A 76 -23.98 21.99 24.21
CA PHE A 76 -22.65 21.58 24.65
C PHE A 76 -22.27 20.32 23.90
N VAL A 77 -21.12 20.31 23.22
CA VAL A 77 -20.64 19.16 22.44
C VAL A 77 -19.16 18.89 22.70
N THR A 78 -18.76 17.61 22.79
CA THR A 78 -17.38 17.26 23.15
C THR A 78 -16.35 17.58 22.07
N LEU A 79 -16.76 17.71 20.81
CA LEU A 79 -15.90 18.01 19.66
C LEU A 79 -16.43 19.22 18.91
N GLU A 80 -15.55 20.01 18.32
CA GLU A 80 -15.93 21.12 17.44
C GLU A 80 -16.87 20.64 16.32
N PRO A 81 -18.00 21.32 16.09
CA PRO A 81 -19.00 20.88 15.13
C PRO A 81 -18.49 21.04 13.69
N CYS A 82 -18.85 20.07 12.83
CA CYS A 82 -18.61 20.17 11.39
C CYS A 82 -19.62 21.11 10.71
N ALA A 83 -19.42 21.41 9.43
CA ALA A 83 -20.26 22.35 8.68
C ALA A 83 -21.76 22.00 8.69
N MET A 84 -22.11 20.69 8.62
CA MET A 84 -23.49 20.22 8.70
C MET A 84 -24.12 20.57 10.06
N CYS A 85 -23.45 20.20 11.15
CA CYS A 85 -23.94 20.42 12.50
C CYS A 85 -24.04 21.92 12.81
N SER A 86 -23.04 22.72 12.43
CA SER A 86 -23.06 24.18 12.56
C SER A 86 -24.22 24.82 11.79
N GLY A 87 -24.49 24.38 10.56
CA GLY A 87 -25.66 24.84 9.80
C GLY A 87 -26.99 24.52 10.50
N ALA A 88 -27.12 23.30 11.03
CA ALA A 88 -28.31 22.90 11.78
C ALA A 88 -28.51 23.74 13.07
N MET A 89 -27.43 24.07 13.77
CA MET A 89 -27.46 24.94 14.95
C MET A 89 -27.97 26.36 14.62
N LEU A 90 -27.52 26.92 13.50
CA LEU A 90 -27.97 28.23 13.02
C LEU A 90 -29.45 28.21 12.61
N HIS A 91 -29.90 27.15 11.92
CA HIS A 91 -31.32 26.96 11.59
C HIS A 91 -32.20 26.78 12.84
N ALA A 92 -31.68 26.08 13.85
CA ALA A 92 -32.33 25.88 15.14
C ALA A 92 -32.30 27.13 16.02
N ARG A 93 -31.52 28.17 15.66
CA ARG A 93 -31.43 29.45 16.38
C ARG A 93 -30.96 29.32 17.83
N LEU A 94 -29.98 28.45 18.07
CA LEU A 94 -29.39 28.35 19.40
C LEU A 94 -28.86 29.70 19.87
N ARG A 95 -28.98 29.95 21.17
CA ARG A 95 -28.40 31.13 21.81
C ARG A 95 -26.87 31.03 21.85
N ARG A 96 -26.37 29.86 22.22
CA ARG A 96 -24.93 29.61 22.40
C ARG A 96 -24.57 28.16 22.05
N VAL A 97 -23.39 27.97 21.48
CA VAL A 97 -22.75 26.68 21.28
C VAL A 97 -21.44 26.67 22.05
N VAL A 98 -21.22 25.63 22.84
CA VAL A 98 -20.03 25.41 23.64
C VAL A 98 -19.42 24.08 23.21
N PHE A 99 -18.15 24.08 22.81
CA PHE A 99 -17.47 22.85 22.41
C PHE A 99 -16.20 22.57 23.19
N GLY A 100 -15.85 21.29 23.30
CA GLY A 100 -14.67 20.82 24.01
C GLY A 100 -13.40 20.89 23.18
N ALA A 101 -13.05 19.78 22.52
CA ALA A 101 -11.85 19.69 21.70
C ALA A 101 -12.06 20.34 20.32
N ALA A 102 -11.02 20.97 19.77
CA ALA A 102 -11.00 21.43 18.38
C ALA A 102 -10.94 20.24 17.40
N ASP A 103 -11.49 20.40 16.20
CA ASP A 103 -11.36 19.44 15.10
C ASP A 103 -10.56 20.04 13.93
N PRO A 104 -9.24 19.79 13.85
CA PRO A 104 -8.39 20.35 12.80
C PRO A 104 -8.69 19.79 11.40
N LYS A 105 -9.56 18.77 11.26
CA LYS A 105 -9.86 18.13 9.98
C LYS A 105 -11.19 18.56 9.39
N THR A 106 -12.22 18.76 10.22
CA THR A 106 -13.57 19.07 9.71
C THR A 106 -14.30 20.19 10.48
N GLY A 107 -13.68 20.74 11.52
CA GLY A 107 -14.27 21.74 12.40
C GLY A 107 -14.64 23.03 11.66
N ALA A 108 -15.88 23.46 11.88
CA ALA A 108 -16.52 24.60 11.21
C ALA A 108 -16.79 25.78 12.17
N ALA A 109 -16.13 25.80 13.32
CA ALA A 109 -16.25 26.81 14.36
C ALA A 109 -14.90 27.48 14.68
N GLY A 110 -13.97 27.48 13.71
CA GLY A 110 -12.66 28.12 13.81
C GLY A 110 -11.48 27.29 13.31
N SER A 111 -11.60 25.97 13.17
CA SER A 111 -10.47 25.12 12.72
C SER A 111 -10.23 25.15 11.20
N VAL A 112 -11.18 24.64 10.41
CA VAL A 112 -11.06 24.61 8.94
C VAL A 112 -11.78 25.81 8.32
N LEU A 113 -12.94 26.15 8.87
CA LEU A 113 -13.75 27.31 8.51
C LEU A 113 -14.53 27.78 9.74
N ASN A 114 -15.13 28.96 9.66
CA ASN A 114 -15.96 29.50 10.73
C ASN A 114 -17.30 29.99 10.20
N LEU A 115 -18.35 29.18 10.36
CA LEU A 115 -19.71 29.57 9.95
C LEU A 115 -20.35 30.56 10.92
N PHE A 116 -19.94 30.55 12.20
CA PHE A 116 -20.52 31.41 13.24
C PHE A 116 -20.07 32.88 13.14
N GLU A 117 -19.02 33.16 12.37
CA GLU A 117 -18.53 34.52 12.12
C GLU A 117 -19.02 35.12 10.79
N GLN A 118 -19.91 34.43 10.06
CA GLN A 118 -20.41 34.92 8.77
C GLN A 118 -21.59 35.88 8.95
N PRO A 119 -21.42 37.20 8.69
CA PRO A 119 -22.47 38.19 8.92
C PRO A 119 -23.66 38.05 7.96
N GLN A 120 -23.48 37.37 6.82
CA GLN A 120 -24.56 37.11 5.85
C GLN A 120 -25.56 36.06 6.35
N LEU A 121 -25.20 35.28 7.38
CA LEU A 121 -26.11 34.31 7.97
C LEU A 121 -27.01 35.01 9.00
N ASN A 122 -28.34 34.83 8.83
CA ASN A 122 -29.35 35.63 9.53
C ASN A 122 -29.28 35.55 11.07
N HIS A 123 -29.08 34.36 11.62
CA HIS A 123 -29.07 34.15 13.07
C HIS A 123 -27.65 34.07 13.58
N GLN A 124 -27.36 34.79 14.65
CA GLN A 124 -26.03 34.86 15.26
C GLN A 124 -26.05 34.06 16.56
N THR A 125 -25.23 33.02 16.62
CA THR A 125 -25.10 32.12 17.78
C THR A 125 -23.77 32.39 18.46
N ALA A 126 -23.78 32.64 19.78
CA ALA A 126 -22.53 32.82 20.52
C ALA A 126 -21.73 31.51 20.55
N LEU A 127 -20.41 31.59 20.43
CA LEU A 127 -19.53 30.43 20.38
C LEU A 127 -18.50 30.47 21.52
N GLN A 128 -18.31 29.35 22.21
CA GLN A 128 -17.24 29.17 23.21
C GLN A 128 -16.55 27.82 22.98
N GLY A 129 -15.28 27.85 22.57
CA GLY A 129 -14.46 26.65 22.48
C GLY A 129 -13.66 26.37 23.75
N GLY A 130 -13.13 25.16 23.86
CA GLY A 130 -12.06 24.83 24.81
C GLY A 130 -12.52 24.27 26.17
N VAL A 131 -13.83 24.12 26.41
CA VAL A 131 -14.34 23.65 27.71
C VAL A 131 -14.05 22.17 27.89
N LEU A 132 -13.23 21.82 28.89
CA LEU A 132 -12.72 20.45 29.08
C LEU A 132 -12.05 19.86 27.83
N ALA A 133 -11.41 20.70 27.00
CA ALA A 133 -10.82 20.30 25.71
C ALA A 133 -9.89 19.10 25.82
N ARG A 134 -9.09 19.04 26.88
CA ARG A 134 -8.16 17.93 27.12
C ARG A 134 -8.90 16.61 27.31
N GLU A 135 -9.90 16.57 28.19
CA GLU A 135 -10.67 15.34 28.45
C GLU A 135 -11.42 14.86 27.22
N CYS A 136 -12.02 15.78 26.47
CA CYS A 136 -12.69 15.49 25.22
C CYS A 136 -11.73 14.95 24.15
N GLY A 137 -10.56 15.58 24.01
CA GLY A 137 -9.52 15.15 23.08
C GLY A 137 -8.92 13.80 23.46
N ASP A 138 -8.65 13.57 24.75
CA ASP A 138 -8.06 12.34 25.27
C ASP A 138 -8.98 11.14 25.01
N LEU A 139 -10.30 11.30 25.20
CA LEU A 139 -11.29 10.24 24.90
C LEU A 139 -11.29 9.87 23.40
N LEU A 140 -11.31 10.87 22.51
CA LEU A 140 -11.29 10.67 21.06
C LEU A 140 -10.00 9.98 20.60
N GLN A 141 -8.86 10.45 21.12
CA GLN A 141 -7.55 9.87 20.81
C GLN A 141 -7.41 8.45 21.32
N ALA A 142 -7.90 8.15 22.53
CA ALA A 142 -7.89 6.82 23.12
C ALA A 142 -8.71 5.83 22.28
N PHE A 143 -9.92 6.21 21.85
CA PHE A 143 -10.77 5.37 21.00
C PHE A 143 -10.08 4.95 19.70
N PHE A 144 -9.52 5.91 18.95
CA PHE A 144 -8.82 5.57 17.71
C PHE A 144 -7.50 4.83 17.95
N ARG A 145 -6.83 5.05 19.09
CA ARG A 145 -5.64 4.29 19.48
C ARG A 145 -5.99 2.83 19.75
N GLN A 146 -7.08 2.57 20.46
CA GLN A 146 -7.58 1.22 20.72
C GLN A 146 -7.99 0.52 19.42
N ARG A 147 -8.80 1.17 18.57
CA ARG A 147 -9.16 0.58 17.26
C ARG A 147 -7.97 0.24 16.38
N ARG A 148 -6.91 1.07 16.39
CA ARG A 148 -5.66 0.74 15.70
C ARG A 148 -4.94 -0.44 16.34
N ALA A 149 -5.02 -0.61 17.67
CA ALA A 149 -4.45 -1.75 18.36
C ALA A 149 -5.21 -3.06 18.05
N ASP A 150 -6.54 -3.03 18.10
CA ASP A 150 -7.39 -4.19 17.80
C ASP A 150 -7.15 -4.70 16.38
N LYS A 151 -7.14 -3.80 15.38
CA LYS A 151 -6.82 -4.16 13.99
C LYS A 151 -5.42 -4.77 13.82
N ARG A 152 -4.43 -4.27 14.57
CA ARG A 152 -3.07 -4.85 14.55
C ARG A 152 -3.06 -6.25 15.15
N GLU A 153 -3.83 -6.47 16.21
CA GLU A 153 -3.93 -7.77 16.86
C GLU A 153 -4.65 -8.79 15.98
N GLU A 154 -5.77 -8.41 15.36
CA GLU A 154 -6.46 -9.23 14.35
C GLU A 154 -5.52 -9.62 13.20
N ALA A 155 -4.76 -8.66 12.66
CA ALA A 155 -3.79 -8.92 11.60
C ALA A 155 -2.63 -9.82 12.06
N ARG A 156 -2.22 -9.73 13.34
CA ARG A 156 -1.20 -10.59 13.95
C ARG A 156 -1.71 -12.01 14.13
N LEU A 157 -2.95 -12.17 14.58
CA LEU A 157 -3.60 -13.48 14.75
C LEU A 157 -3.86 -14.16 13.40
N ALA A 158 -4.25 -13.40 12.38
CA ALA A 158 -4.43 -13.92 11.02
C ALA A 158 -3.12 -14.40 10.39
N HIS A 159 -1.99 -13.76 10.72
CA HIS A 159 -0.68 -14.08 10.16
C HIS A 159 0.41 -14.05 11.25
N PRO A 160 0.54 -15.10 12.07
CA PRO A 160 1.53 -15.14 13.14
C PRO A 160 2.95 -14.99 12.56
N LEU A 161 3.77 -14.17 13.21
CA LEU A 161 5.16 -14.03 12.84
C LEU A 161 5.94 -15.24 13.35
N ARG A 162 6.65 -15.93 12.45
CA ARG A 162 7.57 -17.02 12.82
C ARG A 162 8.71 -16.50 13.69
N GLU A 163 9.16 -17.32 14.63
CA GLU A 163 10.27 -17.00 15.53
C GLU A 163 11.59 -16.74 14.79
N ASP A 164 11.80 -17.36 13.63
CA ASP A 164 12.99 -17.22 12.80
C ASP A 164 12.88 -16.11 11.74
N ALA A 165 11.82 -15.29 11.80
CA ALA A 165 11.57 -14.19 10.88
C ALA A 165 11.40 -12.84 11.61
N LEU A 166 11.50 -11.77 10.83
CA LEU A 166 11.19 -10.40 11.22
C LEU A 166 10.09 -9.85 10.32
N ARG A 167 9.29 -8.93 10.84
CA ARG A 167 8.27 -8.21 10.09
C ARG A 167 8.52 -6.73 10.24
N THR A 168 8.76 -6.05 9.13
CA THR A 168 8.94 -4.60 9.11
C THR A 168 7.68 -3.95 9.68
N PRO A 169 7.79 -3.01 10.65
CA PRO A 169 6.63 -2.32 11.19
C PRO A 169 5.87 -1.59 10.08
N ASP A 170 4.52 -1.65 10.10
CA ASP A 170 3.68 -1.01 9.07
C ASP A 170 3.96 0.49 8.93
N ALA A 171 4.33 1.16 10.02
CA ALA A 171 4.69 2.58 10.05
C ALA A 171 5.88 2.94 9.15
N ALA A 172 6.75 1.97 8.81
CA ALA A 172 7.84 2.19 7.86
C ALA A 172 7.32 2.46 6.44
N PHE A 173 6.07 2.08 6.15
CA PHE A 173 5.42 2.24 4.84
C PHE A 173 4.36 3.35 4.83
N ASP A 174 4.33 4.21 5.86
CA ASP A 174 3.43 5.35 5.91
C ASP A 174 3.87 6.43 4.90
N ARG A 175 2.91 6.98 4.14
CA ARG A 175 3.11 8.12 3.23
C ARG A 175 4.15 7.89 2.11
N LEU A 176 4.21 6.68 1.56
CA LEU A 176 5.07 6.39 0.42
C LEU A 176 4.62 7.14 -0.85
N PRO A 177 5.53 7.85 -1.57
CA PRO A 177 5.16 8.58 -2.78
C PRO A 177 4.63 7.64 -3.87
N GLY A 178 3.44 7.93 -4.40
CA GLY A 178 2.88 7.20 -5.55
C GLY A 178 2.49 5.75 -5.25
N TYR A 179 2.29 5.36 -3.99
CA TYR A 179 1.94 3.97 -3.61
C TYR A 179 0.67 3.94 -2.74
N PRO A 180 -0.52 4.15 -3.33
CA PRO A 180 -1.78 4.29 -2.59
C PRO A 180 -2.48 2.95 -2.27
N TRP A 181 -1.94 1.82 -2.73
CA TRP A 181 -2.63 0.54 -2.70
C TRP A 181 -2.67 -0.10 -1.32
N GLN A 182 -3.78 -0.78 -1.05
CA GLN A 182 -3.96 -1.53 0.19
C GLN A 182 -3.17 -2.83 0.14
N PRO A 183 -2.47 -3.22 1.23
CA PRO A 183 -1.71 -4.44 1.23
C PRO A 183 -2.65 -5.66 1.28
N ARG A 184 -2.32 -6.70 0.51
CA ARG A 184 -2.87 -8.06 0.69
C ARG A 184 -1.78 -9.01 1.15
N TYR A 185 -2.18 -10.04 1.88
CA TYR A 185 -1.26 -10.99 2.46
C TYR A 185 -1.73 -12.43 2.28
N VAL A 186 -0.77 -13.35 2.18
CA VAL A 186 -1.00 -14.80 2.22
C VAL A 186 0.04 -15.46 3.12
N SER A 187 -0.37 -16.46 3.91
CA SER A 187 0.47 -17.28 4.78
C SER A 187 0.30 -18.79 4.57
N GLU A 188 -0.75 -19.18 3.86
CA GLU A 188 -1.20 -20.57 3.76
C GLU A 188 -0.47 -21.38 2.67
N LEU A 189 0.37 -20.73 1.86
CA LEU A 189 1.13 -21.43 0.83
C LEU A 189 2.12 -22.39 1.49
N PRO A 190 2.14 -23.69 1.14
CA PRO A 190 3.04 -24.66 1.75
C PRO A 190 4.52 -24.22 1.78
N ALA A 191 5.04 -23.64 0.70
CA ALA A 191 6.44 -23.20 0.61
C ALA A 191 6.75 -21.96 1.46
N LEU A 192 5.75 -21.21 1.92
CA LEU A 192 5.95 -20.15 2.91
C LEU A 192 6.23 -20.72 4.30
N GLY A 193 5.73 -21.92 4.59
CA GLY A 193 5.87 -22.55 5.90
C GLY A 193 5.47 -21.61 7.04
N GLY A 194 4.36 -20.88 6.87
CA GLY A 194 3.84 -19.90 7.83
C GLY A 194 4.42 -18.48 7.75
N LEU A 195 5.34 -18.18 6.82
CA LEU A 195 5.74 -16.79 6.55
C LEU A 195 4.59 -16.03 5.89
N ARG A 196 4.44 -14.76 6.22
CA ARG A 196 3.49 -13.88 5.54
C ARG A 196 4.14 -13.23 4.32
N MET A 197 3.54 -13.43 3.16
CA MET A 197 3.91 -12.79 1.90
C MET A 197 2.93 -11.67 1.57
N HIS A 198 3.44 -10.48 1.26
CA HIS A 198 2.66 -9.38 0.75
C HIS A 198 2.54 -9.45 -0.78
N TYR A 199 1.39 -9.01 -1.30
CA TYR A 199 1.21 -8.75 -2.72
C TYR A 199 0.19 -7.64 -2.96
N LEU A 200 0.37 -6.90 -4.06
CA LEU A 200 -0.69 -6.08 -4.63
C LEU A 200 -1.58 -6.93 -5.53
N TYR A 201 -2.88 -6.65 -5.52
CA TYR A 201 -3.87 -7.27 -6.40
C TYR A 201 -4.93 -6.22 -6.72
N GLU A 202 -4.72 -5.54 -7.84
CA GLU A 202 -5.43 -4.32 -8.20
C GLU A 202 -6.09 -4.47 -9.57
N GLY A 203 -7.23 -3.80 -9.74
CA GLY A 203 -8.03 -3.87 -10.96
C GLY A 203 -8.80 -5.17 -11.14
N GLU A 204 -9.72 -5.14 -12.11
CA GLU A 204 -10.49 -6.30 -12.53
C GLU A 204 -10.06 -6.67 -13.94
N ALA A 205 -9.74 -7.94 -14.17
CA ALA A 205 -9.58 -8.46 -15.52
C ALA A 205 -10.99 -8.76 -16.04
N GLY A 206 -11.59 -7.80 -16.75
CA GLY A 206 -12.84 -8.02 -17.46
C GLY A 206 -12.70 -9.08 -18.56
N GLU A 207 -13.77 -9.32 -19.33
CA GLU A 207 -13.71 -10.24 -20.46
C GLU A 207 -12.66 -9.76 -21.49
N GLY A 208 -11.65 -10.58 -21.76
CA GLY A 208 -10.49 -10.20 -22.59
C GLY A 208 -9.40 -9.37 -21.89
N GLY A 209 -9.54 -9.07 -20.59
CA GLY A 209 -8.54 -8.36 -19.80
C GLY A 209 -7.32 -9.22 -19.46
N LEU A 210 -6.12 -8.61 -19.55
CA LEU A 210 -4.85 -9.22 -19.17
C LEU A 210 -4.59 -9.10 -17.66
N THR A 211 -3.85 -10.07 -17.11
CA THR A 211 -3.28 -10.00 -15.76
C THR A 211 -1.79 -9.72 -15.85
N TRP A 212 -1.32 -8.59 -15.36
CA TRP A 212 0.09 -8.22 -15.35
C TRP A 212 0.74 -8.72 -14.05
N LEU A 213 1.52 -9.79 -14.13
CA LEU A 213 2.26 -10.33 -12.98
C LEU A 213 3.65 -9.68 -12.91
N CYS A 214 3.81 -8.73 -12.01
CA CYS A 214 5.00 -7.89 -11.88
C CYS A 214 5.95 -8.41 -10.80
N LEU A 215 7.06 -9.02 -11.22
CA LEU A 215 8.05 -9.62 -10.33
C LEU A 215 9.29 -8.74 -10.19
N HIS A 216 9.51 -8.19 -9.01
CA HIS A 216 10.67 -7.35 -8.72
C HIS A 216 11.95 -8.20 -8.48
N GLY A 217 13.10 -7.54 -8.50
CA GLY A 217 14.39 -8.12 -8.11
C GLY A 217 14.99 -7.53 -6.83
N ASN A 218 16.29 -7.72 -6.65
CA ASN A 218 17.07 -7.26 -5.50
C ASN A 218 17.68 -5.86 -5.77
N PRO A 219 17.65 -4.90 -4.83
CA PRO A 219 17.01 -4.92 -3.50
C PRO A 219 15.62 -4.25 -3.50
N ALA A 220 14.88 -4.40 -4.59
CA ALA A 220 13.60 -3.72 -4.80
C ALA A 220 12.43 -4.44 -4.09
N TRP A 221 11.22 -3.94 -4.33
CA TRP A 221 9.94 -4.55 -3.94
C TRP A 221 8.84 -4.03 -4.87
N SER A 222 7.56 -4.40 -4.67
CA SER A 222 6.43 -3.99 -5.54
C SER A 222 6.34 -2.48 -5.78
N TYR A 223 6.90 -1.64 -4.91
CA TYR A 223 7.07 -0.19 -5.11
C TYR A 223 7.78 0.19 -6.43
N LEU A 224 8.63 -0.70 -6.97
CA LEU A 224 9.30 -0.53 -8.25
C LEU A 224 8.33 -0.39 -9.42
N TYR A 225 7.15 -1.00 -9.33
CA TYR A 225 6.14 -0.98 -10.37
C TYR A 225 5.16 0.20 -10.25
N ARG A 226 5.32 1.08 -9.26
CA ARG A 226 4.33 2.14 -8.95
C ARG A 226 4.03 3.11 -10.09
N LYS A 227 4.98 3.27 -11.03
CA LYS A 227 4.83 4.12 -12.23
C LYS A 227 4.20 3.38 -13.40
N MET A 228 4.17 2.05 -13.36
CA MET A 228 3.53 1.21 -14.38
C MET A 228 2.08 0.91 -14.00
N ILE A 229 1.82 0.58 -12.73
CA ILE A 229 0.52 0.12 -12.25
C ILE A 229 -0.63 1.07 -12.67
N PRO A 230 -0.57 2.40 -12.44
CA PRO A 230 -1.68 3.30 -12.80
C PRO A 230 -2.06 3.23 -14.28
N VAL A 231 -1.07 3.15 -15.17
CA VAL A 231 -1.27 3.07 -16.63
C VAL A 231 -1.99 1.78 -17.01
N LEU A 232 -1.60 0.65 -16.38
CA LEU A 232 -2.18 -0.66 -16.64
C LEU A 232 -3.62 -0.74 -16.10
N LEU A 233 -3.87 -0.17 -14.93
CA LEU A 233 -5.20 -0.12 -14.32
C LEU A 233 -6.16 0.77 -15.13
N GLU A 234 -5.69 1.93 -15.60
CA GLU A 234 -6.46 2.84 -16.47
C GLU A 234 -6.89 2.16 -17.78
N ALA A 235 -6.07 1.23 -18.30
CA ALA A 235 -6.38 0.42 -19.46
C ALA A 235 -7.34 -0.77 -19.17
N GLY A 236 -7.88 -0.89 -17.96
CA GLY A 236 -8.85 -1.93 -17.59
C GLY A 236 -8.24 -3.31 -17.38
N HIS A 237 -6.96 -3.37 -16.99
CA HIS A 237 -6.28 -4.63 -16.69
C HIS A 237 -6.13 -4.87 -15.18
N ARG A 238 -5.87 -6.14 -14.82
CA ARG A 238 -5.47 -6.52 -13.47
C ARG A 238 -3.96 -6.45 -13.32
N VAL A 239 -3.48 -5.98 -12.18
CA VAL A 239 -2.05 -6.03 -11.82
C VAL A 239 -1.86 -6.80 -10.52
N VAL A 240 -0.91 -7.75 -10.54
CA VAL A 240 -0.48 -8.52 -9.38
C VAL A 240 1.02 -8.29 -9.18
N ALA A 241 1.41 -7.74 -8.02
CA ALA A 241 2.81 -7.43 -7.72
C ALA A 241 3.19 -7.96 -6.34
N PRO A 242 3.70 -9.21 -6.24
CA PRO A 242 4.18 -9.77 -5.00
C PRO A 242 5.48 -9.12 -4.50
N ASP A 243 5.65 -9.07 -3.19
CA ASP A 243 6.95 -8.84 -2.56
C ASP A 243 7.58 -10.18 -2.21
N LEU A 244 8.77 -10.49 -2.76
CA LEU A 244 9.52 -11.69 -2.41
C LEU A 244 9.81 -11.75 -0.90
N ILE A 245 9.88 -12.96 -0.34
CA ILE A 245 10.27 -13.16 1.05
C ILE A 245 11.64 -12.54 1.31
N GLY A 246 11.74 -11.71 2.36
CA GLY A 246 12.92 -10.89 2.61
C GLY A 246 12.82 -9.44 2.11
N PHE A 247 11.81 -9.07 1.31
CA PHE A 247 11.67 -7.75 0.70
C PHE A 247 10.32 -7.11 1.03
N GLY A 248 10.21 -5.81 0.73
CA GLY A 248 8.95 -5.07 0.83
C GLY A 248 8.22 -5.24 2.17
N LYS A 249 6.91 -5.51 2.12
CA LYS A 249 6.06 -5.78 3.28
C LYS A 249 5.99 -7.26 3.68
N SER A 250 6.65 -8.14 2.91
CA SER A 250 6.77 -9.57 3.24
C SER A 250 7.67 -9.80 4.46
N ASP A 251 7.43 -10.92 5.13
CA ASP A 251 8.27 -11.37 6.24
C ASP A 251 9.71 -11.63 5.78
N LYS A 252 10.65 -11.44 6.70
CA LYS A 252 12.09 -11.43 6.44
C LYS A 252 12.78 -12.46 7.34
N PRO A 253 13.11 -13.64 6.82
CA PRO A 253 13.88 -14.65 7.53
C PRO A 253 15.20 -14.06 8.06
N LYS A 254 15.56 -14.41 9.29
CA LYS A 254 16.75 -13.86 9.97
C LYS A 254 18.07 -14.38 9.38
N LYS A 255 18.05 -15.55 8.75
CA LYS A 255 19.24 -16.26 8.25
C LYS A 255 19.27 -16.25 6.73
N ASP A 256 20.43 -15.91 6.18
CA ASP A 256 20.72 -15.91 4.74
C ASP A 256 20.45 -17.28 4.11
N SER A 257 20.73 -18.37 4.86
CA SER A 257 20.54 -19.77 4.43
C SER A 257 19.08 -20.17 4.19
N PHE A 258 18.10 -19.37 4.60
CA PHE A 258 16.71 -19.61 4.20
C PHE A 258 16.53 -19.39 2.69
N HIS A 259 17.23 -18.41 2.13
CA HIS A 259 17.04 -18.02 0.75
C HIS A 259 17.75 -19.02 -0.17
N SER A 260 16.97 -19.61 -1.06
CA SER A 260 17.45 -20.45 -2.17
C SER A 260 16.65 -20.12 -3.43
N PHE A 261 17.21 -20.37 -4.61
CA PHE A 261 16.51 -20.16 -5.87
C PHE A 261 15.24 -21.01 -5.91
N SER A 262 15.38 -22.29 -5.53
CA SER A 262 14.30 -23.28 -5.51
C SER A 262 13.15 -22.86 -4.57
N THR A 263 13.45 -22.37 -3.37
CA THR A 263 12.44 -21.87 -2.41
C THR A 263 11.65 -20.69 -2.96
N HIS A 264 12.33 -19.66 -3.48
CA HIS A 264 11.64 -18.47 -4.03
C HIS A 264 10.81 -18.81 -5.26
N ARG A 265 11.32 -19.68 -6.14
CA ARG A 265 10.57 -20.16 -7.31
C ARG A 265 9.30 -20.90 -6.88
N GLN A 266 9.41 -21.80 -5.90
CA GLN A 266 8.28 -22.59 -5.44
C GLN A 266 7.17 -21.70 -4.84
N ILE A 267 7.54 -20.70 -4.03
CA ILE A 267 6.59 -19.72 -3.47
C ILE A 267 5.84 -18.99 -4.61
N LEU A 268 6.53 -18.58 -5.67
CA LEU A 268 5.91 -17.89 -6.81
C LEU A 268 4.96 -18.81 -7.59
N LEU A 269 5.30 -20.09 -7.78
CA LEU A 269 4.41 -21.08 -8.41
C LEU A 269 3.12 -21.25 -7.61
N GLU A 270 3.24 -21.44 -6.30
CA GLU A 270 2.10 -21.61 -5.40
C GLU A 270 1.24 -20.34 -5.33
N LEU A 271 1.86 -19.14 -5.38
CA LEU A 271 1.12 -17.89 -5.45
C LEU A 271 0.29 -17.80 -6.74
N VAL A 272 0.89 -18.08 -7.89
CA VAL A 272 0.19 -18.07 -9.20
C VAL A 272 -0.99 -19.03 -9.20
N GLU A 273 -0.81 -20.23 -8.63
CA GLU A 273 -1.86 -21.23 -8.51
C GLU A 273 -2.96 -20.82 -7.52
N SER A 274 -2.61 -20.36 -6.32
CA SER A 274 -3.57 -19.98 -5.28
C SER A 274 -4.48 -18.82 -5.67
N LEU A 275 -3.97 -17.87 -6.47
CA LEU A 275 -4.73 -16.74 -7.00
C LEU A 275 -5.43 -17.08 -8.33
N ASP A 276 -5.26 -18.31 -8.82
CA ASP A 276 -5.70 -18.78 -10.13
C ASP A 276 -5.43 -17.77 -11.25
N LEU A 277 -4.19 -17.29 -11.35
CA LEU A 277 -3.86 -16.27 -12.34
C LEU A 277 -3.97 -16.84 -13.76
N GLN A 278 -4.75 -16.17 -14.60
CA GLN A 278 -4.98 -16.49 -16.01
C GLN A 278 -4.68 -15.27 -16.88
N ASN A 279 -4.50 -15.51 -18.19
CA ASN A 279 -4.23 -14.46 -19.18
C ASN A 279 -3.05 -13.57 -18.78
N VAL A 280 -1.98 -14.20 -18.29
CA VAL A 280 -0.86 -13.52 -17.65
C VAL A 280 0.07 -12.90 -18.69
N VAL A 281 0.34 -11.61 -18.56
CA VAL A 281 1.56 -10.98 -19.07
C VAL A 281 2.57 -10.96 -17.92
N LEU A 282 3.60 -11.78 -18.04
CA LEU A 282 4.68 -11.85 -17.06
C LEU A 282 5.59 -10.64 -17.23
N VAL A 283 5.75 -9.81 -16.20
CA VAL A 283 6.59 -8.62 -16.21
C VAL A 283 7.78 -8.83 -15.29
N VAL A 284 8.99 -8.85 -15.84
CA VAL A 284 10.19 -9.28 -15.11
C VAL A 284 11.39 -8.38 -15.32
N GLN A 285 12.23 -8.29 -14.28
CA GLN A 285 13.50 -7.57 -14.25
C GLN A 285 14.36 -8.15 -13.12
N ASP A 286 15.70 -8.13 -13.26
CA ASP A 286 16.66 -8.66 -12.29
C ASP A 286 16.25 -10.05 -11.76
N TRP A 287 16.26 -10.29 -10.45
CA TRP A 287 15.86 -11.55 -9.83
C TRP A 287 14.41 -11.96 -10.11
N GLY A 288 13.54 -10.99 -10.37
CA GLY A 288 12.19 -11.25 -10.84
C GLY A 288 12.19 -11.99 -12.17
N GLY A 289 13.19 -11.76 -13.04
CA GLY A 289 13.38 -12.52 -14.27
C GLY A 289 14.17 -13.82 -14.08
N LEU A 290 15.20 -13.86 -13.23
CA LEU A 290 15.89 -15.13 -12.92
C LEU A 290 14.90 -16.19 -12.43
N LEU A 291 13.97 -15.80 -11.55
CA LEU A 291 12.92 -16.68 -11.05
C LEU A 291 11.76 -16.79 -12.05
N GLY A 292 11.22 -15.64 -12.48
CA GLY A 292 9.99 -15.53 -13.27
C GLY A 292 10.07 -16.24 -14.61
N LEU A 293 11.20 -16.18 -15.31
CA LEU A 293 11.39 -16.85 -16.59
C LEU A 293 11.34 -18.39 -16.47
N THR A 294 11.37 -18.95 -15.26
CA THR A 294 11.25 -20.40 -15.02
C THR A 294 9.84 -20.85 -14.62
N LEU A 295 8.88 -19.92 -14.52
CA LEU A 295 7.49 -20.23 -14.14
C LEU A 295 6.63 -20.72 -15.30
N PRO A 296 6.65 -20.12 -16.51
CA PRO A 296 5.70 -20.45 -17.57
C PRO A 296 5.70 -21.92 -17.98
N MET A 297 6.85 -22.58 -17.99
CA MET A 297 6.94 -24.00 -18.36
C MET A 297 6.16 -24.94 -17.43
N ALA A 298 5.85 -24.53 -16.20
CA ALA A 298 5.05 -25.34 -15.27
C ALA A 298 3.54 -25.31 -15.60
N ALA A 299 3.05 -24.21 -16.18
CA ALA A 299 1.65 -24.04 -16.56
C ALA A 299 1.51 -23.11 -17.78
N PRO A 300 1.96 -23.52 -18.98
CA PRO A 300 2.11 -22.61 -20.13
C PRO A 300 0.82 -21.88 -20.51
N ARG A 301 -0.34 -22.55 -20.36
CA ARG A 301 -1.65 -22.01 -20.72
C ARG A 301 -2.06 -20.77 -19.92
N ARG A 302 -1.48 -20.55 -18.73
CA ARG A 302 -1.77 -19.36 -17.92
C ARG A 302 -1.16 -18.08 -18.52
N TYR A 303 -0.14 -18.21 -19.37
CA TYR A 303 0.69 -17.09 -19.82
C TYR A 303 0.45 -16.78 -21.30
N GLN A 304 0.07 -15.54 -21.59
CA GLN A 304 -0.15 -15.03 -22.95
C GLN A 304 0.97 -14.09 -23.42
N GLY A 305 1.69 -13.48 -22.48
CA GLY A 305 2.69 -12.48 -22.81
C GLY A 305 3.88 -12.43 -21.86
N LEU A 306 4.97 -11.84 -22.34
CA LEU A 306 6.18 -11.55 -21.59
C LEU A 306 6.59 -10.09 -21.85
N LEU A 307 6.66 -9.29 -20.80
CA LEU A 307 7.36 -8.01 -20.79
C LEU A 307 8.67 -8.19 -20.00
N VAL A 308 9.77 -8.31 -20.72
CA VAL A 308 11.09 -8.58 -20.14
C VAL A 308 11.95 -7.32 -20.14
N MET A 309 12.42 -6.93 -18.95
CA MET A 309 13.40 -5.87 -18.71
C MET A 309 14.69 -6.47 -18.18
N ASN A 310 15.76 -5.66 -18.07
CA ASN A 310 17.13 -6.03 -17.69
C ASN A 310 17.20 -7.22 -16.71
N THR A 311 17.43 -8.41 -17.24
CA THR A 311 17.46 -9.70 -16.53
C THR A 311 18.20 -10.75 -17.38
N THR A 312 18.26 -12.00 -16.90
CA THR A 312 18.79 -13.15 -17.66
C THR A 312 18.26 -14.47 -17.09
N LEU A 313 18.61 -15.58 -17.75
CA LEU A 313 18.49 -16.93 -17.18
C LEU A 313 19.82 -17.33 -16.53
N GLY A 314 19.77 -17.74 -15.26
CA GLY A 314 20.93 -18.26 -14.54
C GLY A 314 21.22 -19.71 -14.90
N THR A 315 21.67 -20.00 -16.12
CA THR A 315 21.88 -21.41 -16.56
C THR A 315 23.15 -22.03 -16.00
N GLY A 316 24.11 -21.25 -15.51
CA GLY A 316 25.41 -21.74 -15.04
C GLY A 316 26.31 -22.31 -16.14
N ASP A 317 25.98 -22.13 -17.42
CA ASP A 317 26.74 -22.67 -18.55
C ASP A 317 27.93 -21.79 -18.96
N ALA A 318 27.89 -20.51 -18.59
CA ALA A 318 28.90 -19.52 -18.92
C ALA A 318 29.21 -18.67 -17.67
N PRO A 319 30.43 -18.11 -17.58
CA PRO A 319 30.78 -17.18 -16.50
C PRO A 319 29.82 -16.00 -16.45
N LEU A 320 29.50 -15.55 -15.23
CA LEU A 320 28.68 -14.36 -15.03
C LEU A 320 29.38 -13.12 -15.62
N PRO A 321 28.63 -12.14 -16.16
CA PRO A 321 29.20 -10.92 -16.72
C PRO A 321 30.07 -10.18 -15.70
N ALA A 322 31.14 -9.52 -16.18
CA ALA A 322 32.07 -8.78 -15.32
C ALA A 322 31.37 -7.75 -14.42
N GLY A 323 30.35 -7.05 -14.94
CA GLY A 323 29.54 -6.12 -14.15
C GLY A 323 28.79 -6.79 -13.00
N PHE A 324 28.30 -8.02 -13.20
CA PHE A 324 27.67 -8.81 -12.14
C PHE A 324 28.68 -9.27 -11.10
N LEU A 325 29.86 -9.74 -11.53
CA LEU A 325 30.94 -10.12 -10.61
C LEU A 325 31.36 -8.94 -9.71
N ALA A 326 31.51 -7.75 -10.30
CA ALA A 326 31.82 -6.52 -9.57
C ALA A 326 30.69 -6.13 -8.58
N TRP A 327 29.42 -6.26 -8.99
CA TRP A 327 28.28 -6.05 -8.11
C TRP A 327 28.28 -7.03 -6.92
N ARG A 328 28.48 -8.32 -7.19
CA ARG A 328 28.54 -9.37 -6.16
C ARG A 328 29.68 -9.14 -5.17
N GLU A 329 30.85 -8.76 -5.66
CA GLU A 329 31.99 -8.40 -4.81
C GLU A 329 31.71 -7.15 -3.96
N MET A 330 31.07 -6.12 -4.53
CA MET A 330 30.67 -4.92 -3.80
C MET A 330 29.71 -5.27 -2.65
N CYS A 331 28.69 -6.08 -2.91
CA CYS A 331 27.75 -6.53 -1.86
C CYS A 331 28.44 -7.34 -0.76
N ALA A 332 29.41 -8.19 -1.12
CA ALA A 332 30.18 -8.95 -0.13
C ALA A 332 31.07 -8.04 0.74
N LYS A 333 31.68 -7.00 0.16
CA LYS A 333 32.50 -6.02 0.90
C LYS A 333 31.68 -5.03 1.71
N ASN A 334 30.44 -4.74 1.30
CA ASN A 334 29.55 -3.78 1.94
C ASN A 334 28.15 -4.38 2.14
N PRO A 335 27.96 -5.33 3.07
CA PRO A 335 26.68 -6.01 3.29
C PRO A 335 25.57 -5.09 3.81
N GLU A 336 25.92 -3.88 4.27
CA GLU A 336 24.99 -2.85 4.74
C GLU A 336 24.89 -1.67 3.76
N PHE A 337 25.16 -1.91 2.47
CA PHE A 337 25.06 -0.87 1.45
C PHE A 337 23.75 -0.08 1.52
N ASP A 338 23.85 1.21 1.24
CA ASP A 338 22.71 2.13 1.30
C ASP A 338 21.83 1.90 0.07
N VAL A 339 20.64 1.32 0.32
CA VAL A 339 19.67 0.99 -0.71
C VAL A 339 19.12 2.27 -1.36
N ALA A 340 18.81 3.32 -0.60
CA ALA A 340 18.32 4.57 -1.15
C ALA A 340 19.37 5.22 -2.07
N ARG A 341 20.64 5.21 -1.65
CA ARG A 341 21.75 5.74 -2.45
C ARG A 341 21.98 4.92 -3.72
N LEU A 342 21.80 3.60 -3.67
CA LEU A 342 21.89 2.73 -4.85
C LEU A 342 20.86 3.16 -5.91
N PHE A 343 19.60 3.34 -5.52
CA PHE A 343 18.55 3.79 -6.44
C PHE A 343 18.79 5.20 -6.96
N ALA A 344 19.21 6.13 -6.09
CA ALA A 344 19.53 7.51 -6.48
C ALA A 344 20.66 7.58 -7.53
N ARG A 345 21.68 6.72 -7.42
CA ARG A 345 22.81 6.67 -8.37
C ARG A 345 22.37 6.21 -9.76
N GLY A 346 21.47 5.24 -9.85
CA GLY A 346 20.98 4.70 -11.12
C GLY A 346 19.82 5.49 -11.73
N ASN A 347 19.20 6.38 -10.96
CA ASN A 347 17.96 7.09 -11.32
C ASN A 347 18.01 8.55 -10.81
N PRO A 348 18.80 9.44 -11.43
CA PRO A 348 18.97 10.82 -10.96
C PRO A 348 17.68 11.65 -10.98
N GLN A 349 16.65 11.20 -11.71
CA GLN A 349 15.33 11.83 -11.76
C GLN A 349 14.47 11.58 -10.52
N MET A 350 14.82 10.62 -9.67
CA MET A 350 14.02 10.28 -8.49
C MET A 350 14.19 11.29 -7.37
N SER A 351 13.08 11.57 -6.68
CA SER A 351 13.11 12.36 -5.45
C SER A 351 13.76 11.59 -4.29
N ALA A 352 14.25 12.32 -3.28
CA ALA A 352 14.79 11.71 -2.06
C ALA A 352 13.76 10.81 -1.35
N ALA A 353 12.47 11.17 -1.38
CA ALA A 353 11.40 10.40 -0.77
C ALA A 353 11.15 9.06 -1.50
N GLU A 354 11.22 9.05 -2.83
CA GLU A 354 11.15 7.80 -3.61
C GLU A 354 12.37 6.91 -3.36
N CYS A 355 13.57 7.48 -3.25
CA CYS A 355 14.75 6.70 -2.89
C CYS A 355 14.63 6.11 -1.47
N ALA A 356 14.12 6.88 -0.51
CA ALA A 356 13.90 6.43 0.86
C ALA A 356 12.87 5.29 0.95
N ALA A 357 11.87 5.25 0.06
CA ALA A 357 10.89 4.16 -0.01
C ALA A 357 11.52 2.79 -0.26
N TYR A 358 12.68 2.71 -0.91
CA TYR A 358 13.42 1.46 -1.08
C TYR A 358 14.18 1.01 0.17
N SER A 359 14.48 1.95 1.09
CA SER A 359 15.09 1.61 2.38
C SER A 359 14.05 1.27 3.45
N ALA A 360 12.79 1.65 3.27
CA ALA A 360 11.70 1.38 4.22
C ALA A 360 11.59 -0.08 4.70
N PRO A 361 11.75 -1.12 3.83
CA PRO A 361 11.72 -2.50 4.28
C PRO A 361 12.83 -2.90 5.26
N PHE A 362 13.90 -2.12 5.37
CA PHE A 362 15.18 -2.50 5.97
C PHE A 362 15.61 -1.56 7.11
N PRO A 363 14.82 -1.43 8.20
CA PRO A 363 15.08 -0.48 9.28
C PRO A 363 16.36 -0.79 10.07
N ASP A 364 16.81 -2.05 10.08
CA ASP A 364 18.02 -2.50 10.76
C ASP A 364 18.70 -3.66 10.01
N LYS A 365 19.87 -4.07 10.51
CA LYS A 365 20.68 -5.16 9.96
C LYS A 365 19.98 -6.53 9.90
N GLY A 366 19.03 -6.78 10.80
CA GLY A 366 18.29 -8.03 10.89
C GLY A 366 17.36 -8.23 9.70
N HIS A 367 16.79 -7.14 9.18
CA HIS A 367 15.89 -7.16 8.02
C HIS A 367 16.63 -7.36 6.67
N ARG A 368 17.97 -7.40 6.67
CA ARG A 368 18.79 -7.36 5.44
C ARG A 368 19.36 -8.71 4.99
N ALA A 369 18.88 -9.84 5.54
CA ALA A 369 19.37 -11.18 5.18
C ALA A 369 19.27 -11.47 3.67
N ALA A 370 18.14 -11.10 3.05
CA ALA A 370 17.95 -11.29 1.61
C ALA A 370 18.93 -10.48 0.77
N LEU A 371 19.31 -9.27 1.21
CA LEU A 371 20.26 -8.41 0.49
C LEU A 371 21.66 -9.04 0.41
N ARG A 372 22.01 -9.86 1.40
CA ARG A 372 23.27 -10.60 1.45
C ARG A 372 23.19 -11.93 0.70
N ALA A 373 22.04 -12.60 0.76
CA ALA A 373 21.84 -13.92 0.16
C ALA A 373 21.70 -13.85 -1.36
N PHE A 374 20.99 -12.87 -1.91
CA PHE A 374 20.64 -12.83 -3.33
C PHE A 374 21.88 -12.71 -4.26
N PRO A 375 22.87 -11.82 -4.03
CA PRO A 375 24.01 -11.72 -4.94
C PRO A 375 24.80 -13.03 -5.16
N PRO A 376 25.19 -13.80 -4.12
CA PRO A 376 25.89 -15.07 -4.32
C PRO A 376 24.99 -16.22 -4.81
N MET A 377 23.66 -16.09 -4.70
CA MET A 377 22.72 -17.12 -5.18
C MET A 377 22.53 -17.14 -6.70
N VAL A 378 23.01 -16.14 -7.44
CA VAL A 378 22.89 -16.17 -8.90
C VAL A 378 23.68 -17.37 -9.44
N PRO A 379 23.04 -18.30 -10.19
CA PRO A 379 23.72 -19.52 -10.61
C PRO A 379 24.93 -19.22 -11.49
N ASP A 380 26.12 -19.63 -11.04
CA ASP A 380 27.40 -19.40 -11.71
C ASP A 380 28.15 -20.68 -12.12
N SER A 381 27.54 -21.83 -11.86
CA SER A 381 28.05 -23.14 -12.24
C SER A 381 26.91 -24.10 -12.59
N PRO A 382 27.18 -25.18 -13.34
CA PRO A 382 26.14 -26.11 -13.77
C PRO A 382 25.35 -26.78 -12.64
N ASP A 383 25.97 -26.93 -11.47
CA ASP A 383 25.43 -27.58 -10.28
C ASP A 383 24.82 -26.60 -9.26
N ALA A 384 24.89 -25.28 -9.53
CA ALA A 384 24.29 -24.29 -8.65
C ALA A 384 22.76 -24.46 -8.56
N ASP A 385 22.18 -24.19 -7.39
CA ASP A 385 20.73 -24.15 -7.21
C ASP A 385 20.11 -23.19 -8.23
N GLY A 386 19.10 -23.65 -8.96
CA GLY A 386 18.48 -22.89 -10.04
C GLY A 386 19.09 -23.08 -11.44
N ALA A 387 20.30 -23.64 -11.57
CA ALA A 387 20.96 -23.78 -12.88
C ALA A 387 20.22 -24.76 -13.81
N ALA A 388 19.92 -25.96 -13.30
CA ALA A 388 19.23 -27.00 -14.07
C ALA A 388 17.83 -26.56 -14.53
N ILE A 389 17.06 -25.95 -13.63
CA ILE A 389 15.71 -25.46 -13.95
C ILE A 389 15.74 -24.27 -14.91
N SER A 390 16.78 -23.42 -14.84
CA SER A 390 17.00 -22.34 -15.81
C SER A 390 17.37 -22.87 -17.21
N ARG A 391 18.09 -24.00 -17.31
CA ARG A 391 18.34 -24.67 -18.60
C ARG A 391 17.06 -25.26 -19.20
N GLN A 392 16.19 -25.83 -18.37
CA GLN A 392 14.87 -26.29 -18.80
C GLN A 392 14.02 -25.11 -19.30
N ALA A 393 14.03 -23.99 -18.57
CA ALA A 393 13.36 -22.76 -18.98
C ALA A 393 13.88 -22.23 -20.32
N ARG A 394 15.21 -22.24 -20.54
CA ARG A 394 15.79 -21.91 -21.85
C ARG A 394 15.19 -22.78 -22.96
N GLY A 395 15.09 -24.10 -22.75
CA GLY A 395 14.47 -25.01 -23.70
C GLY A 395 13.01 -24.65 -24.01
N PHE A 396 12.23 -24.33 -22.98
CA PHE A 396 10.85 -23.86 -23.12
C PHE A 396 10.77 -22.56 -23.95
N TRP A 397 11.58 -21.54 -23.64
CA TRP A 397 11.55 -20.26 -24.36
C TRP A 397 11.96 -20.39 -25.83
N GLN A 398 12.83 -21.33 -26.16
CA GLN A 398 13.28 -21.58 -27.53
C GLN A 398 12.24 -22.37 -28.34
N ASN A 399 11.59 -23.36 -27.73
CA ASN A 399 10.85 -24.38 -28.47
C ASN A 399 9.34 -24.31 -28.23
N ASP A 400 8.91 -24.05 -27.00
CA ASP A 400 7.52 -24.27 -26.56
C ASP A 400 6.74 -22.97 -26.34
N TRP A 401 7.42 -21.83 -26.14
CA TRP A 401 6.76 -20.54 -25.95
C TRP A 401 5.97 -20.11 -27.19
N THR A 402 4.67 -19.83 -27.00
CA THR A 402 3.76 -19.38 -28.04
C THR A 402 3.16 -17.99 -27.78
N GLY A 403 3.43 -17.40 -26.62
CA GLY A 403 2.94 -16.07 -26.28
C GLY A 403 3.72 -14.95 -26.98
N ARG A 404 3.31 -13.71 -26.74
CA ARG A 404 3.95 -12.52 -27.33
C ARG A 404 5.00 -11.96 -26.38
N SER A 405 6.15 -11.54 -26.90
CA SER A 405 7.26 -11.03 -26.07
C SER A 405 7.66 -9.62 -26.48
N LEU A 406 7.66 -8.71 -25.51
CA LEU A 406 8.22 -7.36 -25.61
C LEU A 406 9.44 -7.26 -24.70
N MET A 407 10.56 -6.80 -25.26
CA MET A 407 11.78 -6.55 -24.50
C MET A 407 12.07 -5.05 -24.42
N VAL A 408 12.35 -4.56 -23.22
CA VAL A 408 12.77 -3.18 -22.98
C VAL A 408 14.08 -3.16 -22.20
N VAL A 409 15.07 -2.42 -22.66
CA VAL A 409 16.44 -2.44 -22.12
C VAL A 409 16.87 -1.05 -21.68
N GLY A 410 17.31 -0.94 -20.43
CA GLY A 410 18.03 0.24 -19.95
C GLY A 410 19.46 0.25 -20.46
N ALA A 411 19.80 1.25 -21.27
CA ALA A 411 21.10 1.34 -21.94
C ALA A 411 22.28 1.58 -20.99
N GLN A 412 22.02 2.17 -19.82
CA GLN A 412 23.05 2.55 -18.86
C GLN A 412 23.31 1.48 -17.79
N ASP A 413 22.68 0.32 -17.90
CA ASP A 413 22.89 -0.77 -16.94
C ASP A 413 24.28 -1.42 -17.13
N PRO A 414 25.17 -1.33 -16.12
CA PRO A 414 26.50 -1.94 -16.21
C PRO A 414 26.51 -3.44 -15.90
N VAL A 415 25.38 -4.02 -15.48
CA VAL A 415 25.26 -5.41 -15.02
C VAL A 415 24.56 -6.27 -16.07
N LEU A 416 23.29 -5.97 -16.37
CA LEU A 416 22.42 -6.74 -17.27
C LEU A 416 21.94 -5.86 -18.45
N GLY A 417 22.83 -5.01 -18.95
CA GLY A 417 22.57 -4.09 -20.05
C GLY A 417 22.47 -4.75 -21.44
N PRO A 418 22.60 -3.96 -22.52
CA PRO A 418 22.33 -4.41 -23.89
C PRO A 418 23.01 -5.73 -24.32
N PRO A 419 24.29 -6.01 -24.00
CA PRO A 419 24.91 -7.27 -24.42
C PRO A 419 24.23 -8.51 -23.82
N VAL A 420 23.88 -8.46 -22.53
CA VAL A 420 23.21 -9.57 -21.84
C VAL A 420 21.79 -9.74 -22.36
N MET A 421 21.07 -8.64 -22.52
CA MET A 421 19.70 -8.65 -23.02
C MET A 421 19.59 -9.10 -24.47
N ARG A 422 20.58 -8.79 -25.32
CA ARG A 422 20.68 -9.33 -26.69
C ARG A 422 20.86 -10.85 -26.67
N GLY A 423 21.69 -11.37 -25.76
CA GLY A 423 21.82 -12.81 -25.54
C GLY A 423 20.48 -13.45 -25.15
N LEU A 424 19.76 -12.85 -24.20
CA LEU A 424 18.43 -13.33 -23.78
C LEU A 424 17.39 -13.25 -24.92
N GLN A 425 17.38 -12.16 -25.69
CA GLN A 425 16.46 -11.96 -26.80
C GLN A 425 16.58 -13.07 -27.84
N ALA A 426 17.81 -13.47 -28.18
CA ALA A 426 18.06 -14.56 -29.12
C ALA A 426 17.55 -15.93 -28.64
N LEU A 427 17.33 -16.11 -27.32
CA LEU A 427 16.79 -17.34 -26.75
C LEU A 427 15.26 -17.37 -26.76
N ILE A 428 14.60 -16.21 -26.73
CA ILE A 428 13.14 -16.13 -26.61
C ILE A 428 12.52 -16.16 -28.00
N ARG A 429 11.84 -17.26 -28.33
CA ARG A 429 11.13 -17.44 -29.59
C ARG A 429 10.15 -16.29 -29.82
N GLY A 430 10.24 -15.66 -30.98
CA GLY A 430 9.35 -14.56 -31.37
C GLY A 430 9.58 -13.24 -30.62
N CYS A 431 10.67 -13.09 -29.87
CA CYS A 431 11.03 -11.81 -29.28
C CYS A 431 11.59 -10.87 -30.35
N GLY A 432 10.87 -9.79 -30.64
CA GLY A 432 11.30 -8.76 -31.60
C GLY A 432 12.51 -7.95 -31.14
N GLU A 433 12.84 -6.91 -31.92
CA GLU A 433 13.91 -5.98 -31.57
C GLU A 433 13.67 -5.32 -30.21
N PRO A 434 14.67 -5.32 -29.30
CA PRO A 434 14.54 -4.66 -28.00
C PRO A 434 14.34 -3.16 -28.14
N VAL A 435 13.43 -2.63 -27.33
CA VAL A 435 13.27 -1.19 -27.14
C VAL A 435 14.37 -0.72 -26.20
N VAL A 436 15.24 0.17 -26.66
CA VAL A 436 16.36 0.65 -25.85
C VAL A 436 16.05 2.04 -25.29
N LEU A 437 16.07 2.17 -23.97
CA LEU A 437 15.92 3.44 -23.26
C LEU A 437 17.29 4.00 -22.92
N ALA A 438 17.73 5.02 -23.66
CA ALA A 438 19.07 5.61 -23.54
C ALA A 438 19.37 6.19 -22.15
N GLN A 439 18.34 6.69 -21.46
CA GLN A 439 18.42 7.32 -20.14
C GLN A 439 18.28 6.36 -18.97
N ALA A 440 17.85 5.11 -19.21
CA ALA A 440 17.53 4.18 -18.13
C ALA A 440 18.73 3.31 -17.75
N GLY A 441 18.93 3.15 -16.45
CA GLY A 441 19.87 2.19 -15.87
C GLY A 441 19.25 0.81 -15.68
N HIS A 442 19.73 0.10 -14.65
CA HIS A 442 19.30 -1.26 -14.32
C HIS A 442 17.80 -1.36 -13.95
N PHE A 443 17.29 -0.42 -13.16
CA PHE A 443 15.89 -0.38 -12.68
C PHE A 443 14.98 0.34 -13.68
N VAL A 444 14.75 -0.28 -14.85
CA VAL A 444 14.02 0.30 -15.99
C VAL A 444 12.63 0.83 -15.61
N GLN A 445 11.96 0.20 -14.64
CA GLN A 445 10.61 0.55 -14.17
C GLN A 445 10.53 1.94 -13.51
N GLU A 446 11.66 2.55 -13.15
CA GLU A 446 11.68 3.96 -12.72
C GLU A 446 11.40 4.94 -13.87
N HIS A 447 11.43 4.45 -15.11
CA HIS A 447 10.85 5.05 -16.31
C HIS A 447 9.56 4.32 -16.73
N GLY A 448 8.80 3.82 -15.75
CA GLY A 448 7.74 2.82 -15.97
C GLY A 448 6.54 3.31 -16.77
N GLU A 449 6.19 4.60 -16.73
CA GLU A 449 5.02 5.10 -17.47
C GLU A 449 5.16 4.87 -18.99
N PRO A 450 6.21 5.35 -19.68
CA PRO A 450 6.38 5.07 -21.12
C PRO A 450 6.53 3.58 -21.42
N VAL A 451 7.17 2.80 -20.54
CA VAL A 451 7.29 1.35 -20.68
C VAL A 451 5.92 0.68 -20.66
N ALA A 452 5.07 1.04 -19.71
CA ALA A 452 3.72 0.49 -19.59
C ALA A 452 2.85 0.89 -20.80
N ARG A 453 2.90 2.14 -21.25
CA ARG A 453 2.17 2.59 -22.45
C ARG A 453 2.57 1.81 -23.70
N GLN A 454 3.87 1.58 -23.87
CA GLN A 454 4.37 0.79 -24.99
C GLN A 454 3.98 -0.68 -24.89
N ALA A 455 4.01 -1.25 -23.69
CA ALA A 455 3.55 -2.61 -23.47
C ALA A 455 2.06 -2.76 -23.78
N LEU A 456 1.20 -1.81 -23.36
CA LEU A 456 -0.21 -1.81 -23.73
C LEU A 456 -0.39 -1.78 -25.24
N ALA A 457 0.26 -0.84 -25.93
CA ALA A 457 0.20 -0.75 -27.39
C ALA A 457 0.64 -2.05 -28.07
N PHE A 458 1.66 -2.72 -27.53
CA PHE A 458 2.11 -4.01 -28.04
C PHE A 458 1.07 -5.10 -27.78
N PHE A 459 0.57 -5.26 -26.56
CA PHE A 459 -0.31 -6.37 -26.18
C PHE A 459 -1.79 -6.19 -26.54
N SER A 460 -2.20 -5.00 -27.00
CA SER A 460 -3.53 -4.79 -27.57
C SER A 460 -3.85 -5.80 -28.70
N PRO A 461 -5.12 -6.22 -28.85
CA PRO A 461 -5.56 -6.96 -30.01
C PRO A 461 -5.24 -6.19 -31.28
N ALA A 462 -4.82 -6.88 -32.35
CA ALA A 462 -4.77 -6.25 -33.67
C ALA A 462 -6.19 -5.84 -34.07
N ALA A 463 -6.36 -4.57 -34.47
CA ALA A 463 -7.63 -4.02 -34.94
C ALA A 463 -8.13 -4.69 -36.22
#